data_AF-A0A7S0EKA2-F1
#
_entry.id   AF-A0A7S0EKA2-F1
#
_cell.length_a   1.000
_cell.length_b   1.000
_cell.length_c   1.000
_cell.angle_alpha   90.00
_cell.angle_beta   90.00
_cell.angle_gamma   90.00
#
_symmetry.space_group_name_H-M   'P 1'
#
loop_
_entity.id
_entity.type
_entity.pdbx_description
1 polymer ?
#
loop_
_entity_poly.entity_id
_entity_poly.type
_entity_poly.pdbx_seq_one_letter_code
_entity_poly.pdbx_strand_id
1 'polypeptide(L)'
;ARAEISAIRKKAAKDIATAKSILGNELKRQHAIAKAGAIRNEITKLDMQKKVKAAEFLAKREAALLKSEQVKTARLSGALLVNEVQKHTMHDQLIAVKTEYKAVKQLLEKRVKELLDKLSKAQDRMLSADMTSAKDQAKERFDQDEFDNLKQQAQGAKSRADGLLDRLGQAKAGIAFLSAKLQDAQEMTKEANEEKESWKERAKDDENRSEAATSAKLKALEEMKVQEERANEYQKLQKKSEEVEDRALAAEKAAEASEKKAELEEEDEKGLVELEKQKVTEAEKDVAKEHASLLEEAANLKAAKEQLDEGMRQLAIAQGKAEEANEEKEKLEKLLQASQELAGQREEALEESKHAQDLAIEAEKEAREAAAAAARLEAKAMEEERQSEEKVWKLKAAGKIKDHDLQLLQQALEETRNATARAREARAAAEAVTQRAEQEKLTTQQEQKAALAALAEAEKEKTHALDKAAEAKRALEEAKREEESRSREVVELKAKADSAAERAEEKQKELRAKEAELTSMQQDIKSLQQKLSDALLSKQ
;
A
#
# COMPACT_ATOMS: atom_id res chain seq x y z
N ALA A 1 75.29 -32.89 -69.86
CA ALA A 1 74.08 -32.44 -70.58
C ALA A 1 72.78 -33.17 -70.14
N ARG A 2 72.41 -34.34 -70.70
CA ARG A 2 71.10 -34.99 -70.38
C ARG A 2 70.96 -35.47 -68.92
N ALA A 3 72.02 -36.00 -68.31
CA ALA A 3 72.01 -36.44 -66.91
C ALA A 3 71.93 -35.26 -65.92
N GLU A 4 72.58 -34.14 -66.22
CA GLU A 4 72.50 -32.91 -65.40
C GLU A 4 71.12 -32.27 -65.47
N ILE A 5 70.49 -32.25 -66.65
CA ILE A 5 69.11 -31.77 -66.81
C ILE A 5 68.12 -32.65 -66.00
N SER A 6 68.35 -33.97 -65.97
CA SER A 6 67.56 -34.90 -65.14
C SER A 6 67.74 -34.63 -63.64
N ALA A 7 68.98 -34.41 -63.20
CA ALA A 7 69.28 -34.09 -61.80
C ALA A 7 68.67 -32.76 -61.37
N ILE A 8 68.71 -31.73 -62.22
CA ILE A 8 68.07 -30.42 -61.98
C ILE A 8 66.56 -30.56 -61.89
N ARG A 9 65.93 -31.34 -62.77
CA ARG A 9 64.47 -31.60 -62.70
C ARG A 9 64.07 -32.37 -61.45
N LYS A 10 64.84 -33.38 -61.04
CA LYS A 10 64.59 -34.11 -59.78
C LYS A 10 64.75 -33.21 -58.56
N LYS A 11 65.75 -32.33 -58.55
CA LYS A 11 65.94 -31.35 -57.48
C LYS A 11 64.77 -30.35 -57.42
N ALA A 12 64.38 -29.78 -58.57
CA ALA A 12 63.24 -28.87 -58.65
C ALA A 12 61.91 -29.52 -58.22
N ALA A 13 61.64 -30.77 -58.61
CA ALA A 13 60.46 -31.50 -58.17
C ALA A 13 60.47 -31.74 -56.66
N LYS A 14 61.64 -32.04 -56.08
CA LYS A 14 61.80 -32.23 -54.64
C LYS A 14 61.64 -30.91 -53.87
N ASP A 15 62.18 -29.82 -54.39
CA ASP A 15 62.04 -28.48 -53.80
C ASP A 15 60.57 -28.01 -53.86
N ILE A 16 59.86 -28.27 -54.96
CA ILE A 16 58.41 -27.98 -55.11
C ILE A 16 57.58 -28.83 -54.13
N ALA A 17 57.88 -30.12 -54.00
CA ALA A 17 57.18 -30.99 -53.04
C ALA A 17 57.42 -30.54 -51.59
N THR A 18 58.63 -30.08 -51.27
CA THR A 18 58.97 -29.55 -49.94
C THR A 18 58.26 -28.23 -49.68
N ALA A 19 58.22 -27.32 -50.66
CA ALA A 19 57.48 -26.07 -50.56
C ALA A 19 55.97 -26.29 -50.40
N LYS A 20 55.37 -27.24 -51.13
CA LYS A 20 53.97 -27.66 -50.96
C LYS A 20 53.71 -28.20 -49.55
N SER A 21 54.60 -29.04 -49.03
CA SER A 21 54.49 -29.58 -47.66
C SER A 21 54.57 -28.48 -46.60
N ILE A 22 55.43 -27.47 -46.78
CA ILE A 22 55.54 -26.33 -45.86
C ILE A 22 54.26 -25.49 -45.90
N LEU A 23 53.73 -25.19 -47.10
CA LEU A 23 52.47 -24.46 -47.27
C LEU A 23 51.27 -25.20 -46.66
N GLY A 24 51.14 -26.51 -46.91
CA GLY A 24 50.07 -27.33 -46.32
C GLY A 24 50.14 -27.41 -44.80
N ASN A 25 51.35 -27.43 -44.22
CA ASN A 25 51.52 -27.40 -42.77
C ASN A 25 51.23 -26.01 -42.18
N GLU A 26 51.58 -24.93 -42.87
CA GLU A 26 51.27 -23.57 -42.43
C GLU A 26 49.77 -23.25 -42.52
N LEU A 27 49.07 -23.72 -43.56
CA LEU A 27 47.61 -23.65 -43.66
C LEU A 27 46.92 -24.39 -42.50
N LYS A 28 47.33 -25.63 -42.21
CA LYS A 28 46.83 -26.39 -41.06
C LYS A 28 47.10 -25.67 -39.74
N ARG A 29 48.26 -25.01 -39.60
CA ARG A 29 48.62 -24.21 -38.42
C ARG A 29 47.73 -22.98 -38.28
N GLN A 30 47.48 -22.25 -39.36
CA GLN A 30 46.56 -21.10 -39.35
C GLN A 30 45.11 -21.51 -39.06
N HIS A 31 44.65 -22.63 -39.64
CA HIS A 31 43.33 -23.18 -39.34
C HIS A 31 43.20 -23.62 -37.88
N ALA A 32 44.24 -24.23 -37.30
CA ALA A 32 44.26 -24.59 -35.88
C ALA A 32 44.24 -23.35 -34.97
N ILE A 33 44.95 -22.28 -35.33
CA ILE A 33 44.94 -21.00 -34.62
C ILE A 33 43.55 -20.33 -34.71
N ALA A 34 42.91 -20.34 -35.87
CA ALA A 34 41.56 -19.81 -36.06
C ALA A 34 40.51 -20.58 -35.24
N LYS A 35 40.56 -21.92 -35.25
CA LYS A 35 39.69 -22.78 -34.41
C LYS A 35 39.92 -22.55 -32.91
N ALA A 36 41.17 -22.45 -32.47
CA ALA A 36 41.50 -22.14 -31.08
C ALA A 36 41.00 -20.74 -30.65
N GLY A 37 41.07 -19.76 -31.57
CA GLY A 37 40.50 -18.41 -31.36
C GLY A 37 38.97 -18.43 -31.23
N ALA A 38 38.27 -19.17 -32.07
CA ALA A 38 36.81 -19.34 -32.00
C ALA A 38 36.37 -19.98 -30.67
N ILE A 39 37.03 -21.08 -30.26
CA ILE A 39 36.75 -21.76 -29.00
C ILE A 39 37.01 -20.84 -27.79
N ARG A 40 38.12 -20.09 -27.80
CA ARG A 40 38.43 -19.13 -26.72
C ARG A 40 37.38 -18.02 -26.63
N ASN A 41 36.88 -17.52 -27.75
CA ASN A 41 35.82 -16.50 -27.77
C ASN A 41 34.49 -17.06 -27.27
N GLU A 42 34.16 -18.30 -27.61
CA GLU A 42 32.93 -18.97 -27.16
C GLU A 42 32.95 -19.22 -25.64
N ILE A 43 34.09 -19.63 -25.10
CA ILE A 43 34.32 -19.71 -23.64
C ILE A 43 34.15 -18.33 -22.99
N THR A 44 34.71 -17.28 -23.59
CA THR A 44 34.61 -15.91 -23.07
C THR A 44 33.17 -15.38 -23.12
N LYS A 45 32.43 -15.68 -24.20
CA LYS A 45 31.00 -15.34 -24.35
C LYS A 45 30.14 -16.02 -23.28
N LEU A 46 30.38 -17.31 -23.03
CA LEU A 46 29.69 -18.05 -21.97
C LEU A 46 29.99 -17.51 -20.58
N ASP A 47 31.25 -17.10 -20.31
CA ASP A 47 31.64 -16.52 -19.03
C ASP A 47 31.00 -15.13 -18.81
N MET A 48 30.90 -14.32 -19.87
CA MET A 48 30.20 -13.03 -19.83
C MET A 48 28.68 -13.18 -19.66
N GLN A 49 28.05 -14.16 -20.33
CA GLN A 49 26.64 -14.47 -20.10
C GLN A 49 26.36 -14.89 -18.65
N LYS A 50 27.27 -15.64 -18.03
CA LYS A 50 27.17 -15.98 -16.60
C LYS A 50 27.28 -14.73 -15.71
N LYS A 51 28.24 -13.83 -15.99
CA LYS A 51 28.40 -12.56 -15.26
C LYS A 51 27.18 -11.64 -15.39
N VAL A 52 26.61 -11.52 -16.60
CA VAL A 52 25.37 -10.75 -16.80
C VAL A 52 24.20 -11.36 -16.05
N LYS A 53 23.99 -12.68 -16.12
CA LYS A 53 22.92 -13.33 -15.34
C LYS A 53 23.11 -13.17 -13.83
N ALA A 54 24.34 -13.22 -13.33
CA ALA A 54 24.64 -12.97 -11.91
C ALA A 54 24.34 -11.51 -11.52
N ALA A 55 24.73 -10.53 -12.35
CA ALA A 55 24.43 -9.12 -12.14
C ALA A 55 22.92 -8.82 -12.20
N GLU A 56 22.18 -9.48 -13.11
CA GLU A 56 20.72 -9.38 -13.18
C GLU A 56 20.03 -9.94 -11.95
N PHE A 57 20.51 -11.07 -11.43
CA PHE A 57 19.97 -11.65 -10.22
C PHE A 57 20.23 -10.75 -9.00
N LEU A 58 21.43 -10.17 -8.88
CA LEU A 58 21.76 -9.19 -7.85
C LEU A 58 20.88 -7.93 -7.97
N ALA A 59 20.75 -7.35 -9.16
CA ALA A 59 19.90 -6.17 -9.37
C ALA A 59 18.43 -6.44 -9.05
N LYS A 60 17.89 -7.62 -9.42
CA LYS A 60 16.52 -8.02 -9.05
C LYS A 60 16.34 -8.19 -7.54
N ARG A 61 17.34 -8.75 -6.86
CA ARG A 61 17.33 -8.95 -5.40
C ARG A 61 17.39 -7.62 -4.66
N GLU A 62 18.27 -6.71 -5.05
CA GLU A 62 18.39 -5.37 -4.44
C GLU A 62 17.12 -4.53 -4.70
N ALA A 63 16.54 -4.58 -5.90
CA ALA A 63 15.28 -3.91 -6.21
C ALA A 63 14.10 -4.46 -5.37
N ALA A 64 14.07 -5.77 -5.10
CA ALA A 64 13.06 -6.37 -4.23
C ALA A 64 13.24 -5.98 -2.75
N LEU A 65 14.49 -5.85 -2.27
CA LEU A 65 14.80 -5.36 -0.93
C LEU A 65 14.36 -3.90 -0.76
N LEU A 66 14.72 -3.02 -1.69
CA LEU A 66 14.27 -1.61 -1.73
C LEU A 66 12.75 -1.48 -1.68
N LYS A 67 12.01 -2.25 -2.50
CA LYS A 67 10.54 -2.25 -2.48
C LYS A 67 9.99 -2.71 -1.13
N SER A 68 10.62 -3.71 -0.49
CA SER A 68 10.21 -4.19 0.83
C SER A 68 10.47 -3.18 1.95
N GLU A 69 11.56 -2.41 1.87
CA GLU A 69 11.90 -1.38 2.86
C GLU A 69 11.03 -0.12 2.69
N GLN A 70 10.70 0.27 1.45
CA GLN A 70 9.73 1.34 1.15
C GLN A 70 8.34 1.05 1.73
N VAL A 71 7.86 -0.20 1.63
CA VAL A 71 6.58 -0.61 2.21
C VAL A 71 6.63 -0.56 3.75
N LYS A 72 7.76 -0.92 4.37
CA LYS A 72 7.93 -0.87 5.83
C LYS A 72 8.02 0.56 6.35
N THR A 73 8.75 1.44 5.67
CA THR A 73 8.82 2.88 6.02
C THR A 73 7.46 3.56 5.89
N ALA A 74 6.67 3.22 4.86
CA ALA A 74 5.29 3.71 4.74
C ALA A 74 4.40 3.24 5.91
N ARG A 75 4.52 1.96 6.31
CA ARG A 75 3.80 1.42 7.49
C ARG A 75 4.19 2.12 8.80
N LEU A 76 5.49 2.32 9.03
CA LEU A 76 5.99 3.04 10.21
C LEU A 76 5.52 4.50 10.23
N SER A 77 5.47 5.16 9.05
CA SER A 77 4.95 6.53 8.96
C SER A 77 3.44 6.60 9.24
N GLY A 78 2.67 5.58 8.84
CA GLY A 78 1.25 5.46 9.21
C GLY A 78 1.06 5.22 10.72
N ALA A 79 1.88 4.36 11.33
CA ALA A 79 1.85 4.10 12.78
C ALA A 79 2.22 5.35 13.60
N LEU A 80 3.20 6.13 13.16
CA LEU A 80 3.57 7.41 13.76
C LEU A 80 2.41 8.41 13.75
N LEU A 81 1.70 8.51 12.63
CA LEU A 81 0.54 9.40 12.49
C LEU A 81 -0.56 9.02 13.50
N VAL A 82 -0.86 7.72 13.64
CA VAL A 82 -1.86 7.22 14.60
C VAL A 82 -1.45 7.53 16.04
N ASN A 83 -0.18 7.30 16.39
CA ASN A 83 0.34 7.62 17.73
C ASN A 83 0.29 9.13 18.02
N GLU A 84 0.55 9.97 17.02
CA GLU A 84 0.49 11.43 17.16
C GLU A 84 -0.93 11.94 17.35
N VAL A 85 -1.90 11.39 16.61
CA VAL A 85 -3.34 11.64 16.85
C VAL A 85 -3.75 11.20 18.25
N GLN A 86 -3.37 9.99 18.68
CA GLN A 86 -3.66 9.50 20.04
C GLN A 86 -3.04 10.40 21.11
N LYS A 87 -1.80 10.87 20.92
CA LYS A 87 -1.14 11.81 21.82
C LYS A 87 -1.93 13.12 21.96
N HIS A 88 -2.43 13.68 20.86
CA HIS A 88 -3.26 14.89 20.89
C HIS A 88 -4.59 14.64 21.60
N THR A 89 -5.30 13.56 21.27
CA THR A 89 -6.58 13.21 21.91
C THR A 89 -6.42 12.97 23.42
N MET A 90 -5.37 12.26 23.84
CA MET A 90 -5.07 12.04 25.27
C MET A 90 -4.69 13.33 25.98
N HIS A 91 -4.01 14.26 25.30
CA HIS A 91 -3.69 15.57 25.85
C HIS A 91 -4.93 16.42 26.09
N ASP A 92 -5.85 16.45 25.13
CA ASP A 92 -7.10 17.20 25.23
C ASP A 92 -8.02 16.62 26.32
N GLN A 93 -8.11 15.29 26.41
CA GLN A 93 -8.81 14.61 27.50
C GLN A 93 -8.18 14.92 28.87
N LEU A 94 -6.84 14.96 28.96
CA LEU A 94 -6.14 15.32 30.19
C LEU A 94 -6.43 16.78 30.59
N ILE A 95 -6.54 17.70 29.63
CA ILE A 95 -6.93 19.09 29.89
C ILE A 95 -8.36 19.16 30.42
N ALA A 96 -9.29 18.45 29.79
CA ALA A 96 -10.69 18.40 30.23
C ALA A 96 -10.82 17.89 31.67
N VAL A 97 -10.23 16.73 31.98
CA VAL A 97 -10.27 16.14 33.33
C VAL A 97 -9.56 17.02 34.37
N LYS A 98 -8.44 17.69 34.02
CA LYS A 98 -7.79 18.67 34.92
C LYS A 98 -8.69 19.86 35.22
N THR A 99 -9.49 20.30 34.25
CA THR A 99 -10.40 21.43 34.38
C THR A 99 -11.58 21.05 35.26
N GLU A 100 -12.18 19.88 35.03
CA GLU A 100 -13.21 19.30 35.90
C GLU A 100 -12.71 19.08 37.33
N TYR A 101 -11.50 18.52 37.50
CA TYR A 101 -10.88 18.34 38.80
C TYR A 101 -10.73 19.67 39.56
N LYS A 102 -10.29 20.74 38.87
CA LYS A 102 -10.21 22.08 39.48
C LYS A 102 -11.58 22.61 39.89
N ALA A 103 -12.59 22.43 39.05
CA ALA A 103 -13.96 22.86 39.33
C ALA A 103 -14.55 22.11 40.53
N VAL A 104 -14.43 20.78 40.55
CA VAL A 104 -14.89 19.94 41.66
C VAL A 104 -14.15 20.29 42.96
N LYS A 105 -12.82 20.47 42.91
CA LYS A 105 -12.02 20.88 44.06
C LYS A 105 -12.49 22.22 44.65
N GLN A 106 -12.72 23.24 43.81
CA GLN A 106 -13.22 24.53 44.27
C GLN A 106 -14.63 24.44 44.88
N LEU A 107 -15.49 23.59 44.31
CA LEU A 107 -16.83 23.34 44.82
C LEU A 107 -16.78 22.67 46.19
N LEU A 108 -15.87 21.69 46.36
CA LEU A 108 -15.59 21.00 47.62
C LEU A 108 -15.03 21.96 48.68
N GLU A 109 -14.07 22.81 48.33
CA GLU A 109 -13.51 23.84 49.23
C GLU A 109 -14.58 24.84 49.70
N LYS A 110 -15.42 25.34 48.79
CA LYS A 110 -16.55 26.21 49.14
C LYS A 110 -17.53 25.50 50.06
N ARG A 111 -17.85 24.24 49.78
CA ARG A 111 -18.82 23.47 50.57
C ARG A 111 -18.29 23.10 51.95
N VAL A 112 -17.01 22.74 52.07
CA VAL A 112 -16.34 22.52 53.36
C VAL A 112 -16.35 23.81 54.17
N LYS A 113 -16.06 24.97 53.56
CA LYS A 113 -16.21 26.26 54.23
C LYS A 113 -17.63 26.49 54.73
N GLU A 114 -18.65 26.29 53.89
CA GLU A 114 -20.05 26.42 54.31
C GLU A 114 -20.45 25.47 55.45
N LEU A 115 -19.94 24.23 55.45
CA LEU A 115 -20.20 23.27 56.51
C LEU A 115 -19.50 23.64 57.81
N LEU A 116 -18.24 24.10 57.75
CA LEU A 116 -17.53 24.63 58.92
C LEU A 116 -18.24 25.86 59.48
N ASP A 117 -18.74 26.74 58.61
CA ASP A 117 -19.47 27.94 58.99
C ASP A 117 -20.81 27.60 59.68
N LYS A 118 -21.53 26.59 59.15
CA LYS A 118 -22.75 26.06 59.78
C LYS A 118 -22.47 25.37 61.11
N LEU A 119 -21.37 24.63 61.22
CA LEU A 119 -20.99 23.93 62.44
C LEU A 119 -20.54 24.91 63.53
N SER A 120 -19.80 25.96 63.16
CA SER A 120 -19.47 27.08 64.04
C SER A 120 -20.73 27.81 64.53
N LYS A 121 -21.65 28.16 63.63
CA LYS A 121 -22.92 28.82 64.01
C LYS A 121 -23.79 27.93 64.90
N ALA A 122 -23.78 26.61 64.68
CA ALA A 122 -24.47 25.65 65.55
C ALA A 122 -23.80 25.55 66.93
N GLN A 123 -22.47 25.55 67.01
CA GLN A 123 -21.72 25.59 68.27
C GLN A 123 -21.93 26.89 69.04
N ASP A 124 -21.93 28.04 68.37
CA ASP A 124 -22.19 29.34 69.00
C ASP A 124 -23.62 29.41 69.57
N ARG A 125 -24.61 28.84 68.85
CA ARG A 125 -25.99 28.68 69.33
C ARG A 125 -26.11 27.73 70.53
N MET A 126 -25.34 26.64 70.53
CA MET A 126 -25.30 25.70 71.65
C MET A 126 -24.68 26.34 72.91
N LEU A 127 -23.56 27.06 72.77
CA LEU A 127 -22.88 27.74 73.88
C LEU A 127 -23.71 28.92 74.43
N SER A 128 -24.43 29.63 73.57
CA SER A 128 -25.34 30.70 73.99
C SER A 128 -26.61 30.19 74.67
N ALA A 129 -27.12 29.01 74.27
CA ALA A 129 -28.19 28.30 74.98
C ALA A 129 -27.75 27.78 76.35
N ASP A 130 -26.48 27.33 76.48
CA ASP A 130 -25.91 26.89 77.76
C ASP A 130 -25.70 28.07 78.74
N MET A 131 -25.42 29.27 78.23
CA MET A 131 -25.22 30.48 79.05
C MET A 131 -26.52 31.19 79.46
N THR A 132 -27.67 30.83 78.86
CA THR A 132 -28.98 31.44 79.15
C THR A 132 -29.97 30.52 79.86
N SER A 133 -29.57 29.30 80.25
CA SER A 133 -30.45 28.39 81.00
C SER A 133 -30.10 28.30 82.49
N ALA A 134 -30.82 29.10 83.28
CA ALA A 134 -31.09 28.78 84.67
C ALA A 134 -31.96 27.50 84.75
N LYS A 135 -31.27 26.37 84.82
CA LYS A 135 -31.55 25.06 85.40
C LYS A 135 -32.88 24.30 85.22
N ASP A 136 -34.10 24.82 85.10
CA ASP A 136 -35.29 23.94 85.26
C ASP A 136 -36.48 24.11 84.29
N GLN A 137 -36.45 25.02 83.31
CA GLN A 137 -37.55 25.13 82.31
C GLN A 137 -37.18 24.71 80.88
N ALA A 138 -35.91 24.47 80.58
CA ALA A 138 -35.45 24.10 79.23
C ALA A 138 -35.52 22.58 78.94
N LYS A 139 -35.91 21.75 79.91
CA LYS A 139 -36.04 20.30 79.71
C LYS A 139 -37.34 19.86 79.04
N GLU A 140 -38.34 20.73 78.91
CA GLU A 140 -39.62 20.39 78.25
C GLU A 140 -39.79 21.00 76.84
N ARG A 141 -38.83 21.80 76.36
CA ARG A 141 -38.83 22.36 74.99
C ARG A 141 -37.45 22.40 74.36
N PHE A 142 -36.67 21.34 74.54
CA PHE A 142 -35.62 21.07 73.58
C PHE A 142 -36.31 20.35 72.42
N ASP A 143 -36.63 21.09 71.35
CA ASP A 143 -37.30 20.53 70.17
C ASP A 143 -36.40 19.45 69.56
N GLN A 144 -36.65 18.22 69.99
CA GLN A 144 -35.93 17.04 69.58
C GLN A 144 -36.01 16.87 68.05
N ASP A 145 -37.11 17.36 67.45
CA ASP A 145 -37.32 17.46 66.02
C ASP A 145 -36.41 18.49 65.31
N GLU A 146 -36.06 19.62 65.96
CA GLU A 146 -35.08 20.57 65.41
C GLU A 146 -33.66 19.98 65.47
N PHE A 147 -33.33 19.29 66.56
CA PHE A 147 -32.05 18.62 66.71
C PHE A 147 -31.90 17.44 65.74
N ASP A 148 -32.94 16.62 65.58
CA ASP A 148 -32.95 15.52 64.61
C ASP A 148 -32.96 16.03 63.17
N ASN A 149 -33.62 17.15 62.86
CA ASN A 149 -33.49 17.81 61.55
C ASN A 149 -32.06 18.31 61.29
N LEU A 150 -31.42 18.95 62.27
CA LEU A 150 -30.03 19.41 62.15
C LEU A 150 -29.07 18.23 61.98
N LYS A 151 -29.32 17.12 62.68
CA LYS A 151 -28.56 15.88 62.57
C LYS A 151 -28.76 15.22 61.20
N GLN A 152 -29.98 15.16 60.68
CA GLN A 152 -30.27 14.66 59.34
C GLN A 152 -29.67 15.56 58.26
N GLN A 153 -29.72 16.89 58.41
CA GLN A 153 -29.06 17.82 57.49
C GLN A 153 -27.54 17.68 57.52
N ALA A 154 -26.94 17.46 58.70
CA ALA A 154 -25.51 17.20 58.85
C ALA A 154 -25.11 15.85 58.22
N GLN A 155 -25.92 14.80 58.41
CA GLN A 155 -25.69 13.49 57.77
C GLN A 155 -25.87 13.54 56.25
N GLY A 156 -26.90 14.23 55.76
CA GLY A 156 -27.12 14.44 54.32
C GLY A 156 -26.02 15.30 53.68
N ALA A 157 -25.51 16.29 54.40
CA ALA A 157 -24.36 17.07 53.96
C ALA A 157 -23.06 16.25 53.95
N LYS A 158 -22.85 15.37 54.94
CA LYS A 158 -21.71 14.46 55.01
C LYS A 158 -21.72 13.46 53.84
N SER A 159 -22.85 12.81 53.58
CA SER A 159 -22.99 11.88 52.45
C SER A 159 -22.72 12.54 51.09
N ARG A 160 -23.16 13.80 50.90
CA ARG A 160 -22.84 14.58 49.68
C ARG A 160 -21.37 14.98 49.60
N ALA A 161 -20.72 15.29 50.72
CA ALA A 161 -19.29 15.59 50.77
C ALA A 161 -18.44 14.34 50.47
N ASP A 162 -18.83 13.18 51.01
CA ASP A 162 -18.20 11.89 50.72
C ASP A 162 -18.31 11.55 49.22
N GLY A 163 -19.48 11.74 48.60
CA GLY A 163 -19.65 11.55 47.15
C GLY A 163 -18.82 12.52 46.28
N LEU A 164 -18.57 13.75 46.74
CA LEU A 164 -17.68 14.69 46.06
C LEU A 164 -16.21 14.31 46.24
N LEU A 165 -15.83 13.77 47.40
CA LEU A 165 -14.48 13.26 47.67
C LEU A 165 -14.17 12.04 46.80
N ASP A 166 -15.14 11.13 46.61
CA ASP A 166 -15.01 9.99 45.71
C ASP A 166 -14.82 10.43 44.27
N ARG A 167 -15.62 11.39 43.78
CA ARG A 167 -15.46 11.98 42.43
C ARG A 167 -14.10 12.65 42.27
N LEU A 168 -13.59 13.33 43.29
CA LEU A 168 -12.25 13.94 43.28
C LEU A 168 -11.14 12.87 43.25
N GLY A 169 -11.31 11.76 43.97
CA GLY A 169 -10.43 10.60 43.93
C GLY A 169 -10.39 9.95 42.55
N GLN A 170 -11.56 9.74 41.93
CA GLN A 170 -11.68 9.20 40.57
C GLN A 170 -11.04 10.12 39.53
N ALA A 171 -11.29 11.43 39.59
CA ALA A 171 -10.65 12.40 38.69
C ALA A 171 -9.12 12.43 38.86
N LYS A 172 -8.62 12.33 40.10
CA LYS A 172 -7.16 12.26 40.38
C LYS A 172 -6.54 10.98 39.81
N ALA A 173 -7.23 9.83 39.93
CA ALA A 173 -6.80 8.58 39.33
C ALA A 173 -6.84 8.64 37.79
N GLY A 174 -7.88 9.25 37.21
CA GLY A 174 -7.99 9.50 35.77
C GLY A 174 -6.86 10.40 35.23
N ILE A 175 -6.50 11.47 35.95
CA ILE A 175 -5.36 12.32 35.60
C ILE A 175 -4.05 11.53 35.61
N ALA A 176 -3.83 10.69 36.62
CA ALA A 176 -2.61 9.88 36.73
C ALA A 176 -2.53 8.85 35.58
N PHE A 177 -3.63 8.18 35.28
CA PHE A 177 -3.73 7.23 34.18
C PHE A 177 -3.49 7.87 32.81
N LEU A 178 -4.17 8.99 32.51
CA LEU A 178 -4.00 9.72 31.26
C LEU A 178 -2.60 10.32 31.14
N SER A 179 -2.00 10.78 32.24
CA SER A 179 -0.61 11.27 32.24
C SER A 179 0.39 10.16 31.92
N ALA A 180 0.21 8.97 32.49
CA ALA A 180 1.05 7.82 32.20
C ALA A 180 0.90 7.37 30.73
N LYS A 181 -0.34 7.29 30.22
CA LYS A 181 -0.60 6.96 28.82
C LYS A 181 -0.05 7.99 27.83
N LEU A 182 -0.08 9.27 28.18
CA LEU A 182 0.53 10.33 27.37
C LEU A 182 2.06 10.18 27.32
N GLN A 183 2.67 9.77 28.43
CA GLN A 183 4.11 9.54 28.51
C GLN A 183 4.51 8.30 27.70
N ASP A 184 3.79 7.18 27.83
CA ASP A 184 3.98 5.98 27.00
C ASP A 184 3.86 6.30 25.50
N ALA A 185 2.83 7.08 25.11
CA ALA A 185 2.63 7.49 23.72
C ALA A 185 3.79 8.37 23.22
N GLN A 186 4.33 9.28 24.05
CA GLN A 186 5.49 10.10 23.71
C GLN A 186 6.77 9.27 23.52
N GLU A 187 6.99 8.27 24.37
CA GLU A 187 8.13 7.35 24.25
C GLU A 187 8.00 6.50 22.98
N MET A 188 6.82 5.95 22.68
CA MET A 188 6.58 5.20 21.44
C MET A 188 6.74 6.08 20.18
N THR A 189 6.32 7.35 20.21
CA THR A 189 6.58 8.27 19.09
C THR A 189 8.08 8.53 18.91
N LYS A 190 8.85 8.61 20.01
CA LYS A 190 10.29 8.82 19.96
C LYS A 190 11.01 7.61 19.38
N GLU A 191 10.72 6.41 19.88
CA GLU A 191 11.29 5.15 19.39
C GLU A 191 10.94 4.92 17.91
N ALA A 192 9.69 5.17 17.51
CA ALA A 192 9.28 5.04 16.11
C ALA A 192 9.94 6.08 15.19
N ASN A 193 10.26 7.28 15.69
CA ASN A 193 11.02 8.28 14.93
C ASN A 193 12.50 7.88 14.78
N GLU A 194 13.12 7.36 15.84
CA GLU A 194 14.49 6.83 15.80
C GLU A 194 14.57 5.63 14.84
N GLU A 195 13.58 4.74 14.87
CA GLU A 195 13.47 3.62 13.94
C GLU A 195 13.27 4.11 12.50
N LYS A 196 12.39 5.08 12.25
CA LYS A 196 12.18 5.69 10.92
C LYS A 196 13.44 6.31 10.34
N GLU A 197 14.24 7.01 11.14
CA GLU A 197 15.53 7.56 10.69
C GLU A 197 16.53 6.44 10.35
N SER A 198 16.60 5.36 11.16
CA SER A 198 17.46 4.21 10.87
C SER A 198 17.08 3.52 9.54
N TRP A 199 15.78 3.43 9.23
CA TRP A 199 15.30 2.85 7.97
C TRP A 199 15.52 3.78 6.78
N LYS A 200 15.46 5.10 6.96
CA LYS A 200 15.84 6.05 5.90
C LYS A 200 17.32 5.92 5.54
N GLU A 201 18.18 5.73 6.55
CA GLU A 201 19.61 5.53 6.34
C GLU A 201 19.90 4.22 5.59
N ARG A 202 19.23 3.12 5.96
CA ARG A 202 19.30 1.84 5.23
C ARG A 202 18.76 1.91 3.80
N ALA A 203 17.62 2.55 3.60
CA ALA A 203 17.04 2.72 2.26
C ALA A 203 17.99 3.48 1.33
N LYS A 204 18.72 4.47 1.86
CA LYS A 204 19.75 5.21 1.11
C LYS A 204 20.98 4.35 0.79
N ASP A 205 21.41 3.50 1.72
CA ASP A 205 22.50 2.55 1.48
C ASP A 205 22.13 1.49 0.43
N ASP A 206 20.89 1.00 0.46
CA ASP A 206 20.39 0.02 -0.51
C ASP A 206 20.12 0.65 -1.90
N GLU A 207 19.72 1.92 -1.95
CA GLU A 207 19.66 2.71 -3.20
C GLU A 207 21.04 2.82 -3.84
N ASN A 208 22.07 3.19 -3.06
CA ASN A 208 23.45 3.24 -3.54
C ASN A 208 23.96 1.87 -4.03
N ARG A 209 23.57 0.76 -3.36
CA ARG A 209 23.92 -0.60 -3.81
C ARG A 209 23.21 -1.00 -5.09
N SER A 210 21.94 -0.63 -5.25
CA SER A 210 21.17 -0.85 -6.47
C SER A 210 21.76 -0.07 -7.65
N GLU A 211 22.15 1.19 -7.44
CA GLU A 211 22.86 1.99 -8.44
C GLU A 211 24.22 1.38 -8.82
N ALA A 212 24.98 0.87 -7.84
CA ALA A 212 26.23 0.17 -8.11
C ALA A 212 26.01 -1.13 -8.89
N ALA A 213 24.96 -1.91 -8.58
CA ALA A 213 24.61 -3.14 -9.28
C ALA A 213 24.12 -2.89 -10.71
N THR A 214 23.33 -1.84 -10.93
CA THR A 214 22.86 -1.44 -12.27
C THR A 214 24.02 -0.89 -13.12
N SER A 215 24.92 -0.09 -12.54
CA SER A 215 26.17 0.34 -13.20
C SER A 215 27.05 -0.85 -13.60
N ALA A 216 27.22 -1.83 -12.71
CA ALA A 216 27.96 -3.05 -13.00
C ALA A 216 27.32 -3.88 -14.13
N LYS A 217 25.97 -3.97 -14.16
CA LYS A 217 25.23 -4.61 -15.24
C LYS A 217 25.46 -3.90 -16.58
N LEU A 218 25.41 -2.57 -16.60
CA LEU A 218 25.64 -1.79 -17.82
C LEU A 218 27.07 -1.99 -18.35
N LYS A 219 28.08 -1.95 -17.48
CA LYS A 219 29.47 -2.25 -17.86
C LYS A 219 29.62 -3.67 -18.44
N ALA A 220 29.01 -4.67 -17.82
CA ALA A 220 29.06 -6.05 -18.32
C ALA A 220 28.37 -6.22 -19.67
N LEU A 221 27.28 -5.48 -19.94
CA LEU A 221 26.59 -5.47 -21.24
C LEU A 221 27.42 -4.75 -22.32
N GLU A 222 28.09 -3.66 -21.98
CA GLU A 222 29.01 -2.96 -22.89
C GLU A 222 30.21 -3.84 -23.25
N GLU A 223 30.83 -4.50 -22.27
CA GLU A 223 31.92 -5.45 -22.52
C GLU A 223 31.47 -6.62 -23.42
N MET A 224 30.24 -7.11 -23.26
CA MET A 224 29.69 -8.16 -24.11
C MET A 224 29.54 -7.69 -25.57
N LYS A 225 29.08 -6.46 -25.81
CA LYS A 225 28.97 -5.89 -27.16
C LYS A 225 30.33 -5.78 -27.84
N VAL A 226 31.35 -5.28 -27.13
CA VAL A 226 32.72 -5.19 -27.66
C VAL A 226 33.28 -6.57 -28.01
N GLN A 227 32.97 -7.60 -27.22
CA GLN A 227 33.39 -8.97 -27.50
C GLN A 227 32.61 -9.61 -28.66
N GLU A 228 31.32 -9.29 -28.85
CA GLU A 228 30.56 -9.72 -30.02
C GLU A 228 31.08 -9.09 -31.32
N GLU A 229 31.47 -7.81 -31.28
CA GLU A 229 32.13 -7.14 -32.41
C GLU A 229 33.45 -7.84 -32.79
N ARG A 230 34.29 -8.17 -31.79
CA ARG A 230 35.52 -8.96 -32.02
C ARG A 230 35.23 -10.36 -32.54
N ALA A 231 34.21 -11.04 -32.02
CA ALA A 231 33.81 -12.36 -32.50
C ALA A 231 33.36 -12.32 -33.97
N ASN A 232 32.61 -11.28 -34.36
CA ASN A 232 32.20 -11.04 -35.73
C ASN A 232 33.41 -10.78 -36.66
N GLU A 233 34.45 -10.09 -36.19
CA GLU A 233 35.70 -9.92 -36.95
C GLU A 233 36.45 -11.24 -37.13
N TYR A 234 36.55 -12.08 -36.10
CA TYR A 234 37.18 -13.39 -36.21
C TYR A 234 36.39 -14.34 -37.13
N GLN A 235 35.06 -14.30 -37.10
CA GLN A 235 34.22 -15.07 -38.04
C GLN A 235 34.45 -14.62 -39.49
N LYS A 236 34.59 -13.31 -39.72
CA LYS A 236 34.94 -12.78 -41.05
C LYS A 236 36.33 -13.26 -41.50
N LEU A 237 37.30 -13.35 -40.59
CA LEU A 237 38.63 -13.88 -40.89
C LEU A 237 38.61 -15.39 -41.18
N GLN A 238 37.80 -16.16 -40.44
CA GLN A 238 37.62 -17.59 -40.67
C GLN A 238 36.98 -17.86 -42.04
N LYS A 239 35.91 -17.13 -42.40
CA LYS A 239 35.31 -17.23 -43.74
C LYS A 239 36.31 -16.88 -44.84
N LYS A 240 37.14 -15.84 -44.64
CA LYS A 240 38.21 -15.50 -45.59
C LYS A 240 39.30 -16.58 -45.69
N SER A 241 39.61 -17.31 -44.61
CA SER A 241 40.56 -18.43 -44.70
C SER A 241 39.96 -19.65 -45.40
N GLU A 242 38.68 -19.96 -45.16
CA GLU A 242 37.95 -21.04 -45.82
C GLU A 242 37.81 -20.76 -47.33
N GLU A 243 37.51 -19.51 -47.72
CA GLU A 243 37.47 -19.08 -49.14
C GLU A 243 38.83 -19.18 -49.86
N VAL A 244 39.96 -19.07 -49.13
CA VAL A 244 41.31 -19.23 -49.70
C VAL A 244 41.68 -20.70 -49.84
N GLU A 245 41.26 -21.57 -48.92
CA GLU A 245 41.39 -23.03 -49.05
C GLU A 245 40.57 -23.57 -50.23
N ASP A 246 39.34 -23.08 -50.43
CA ASP A 246 38.50 -23.49 -51.56
C ASP A 246 39.06 -23.01 -52.92
N ARG A 247 39.68 -21.82 -52.97
CA ARG A 247 40.39 -21.34 -54.17
C ARG A 247 41.69 -22.11 -54.45
N ALA A 248 42.39 -22.56 -53.41
CA ALA A 248 43.58 -23.40 -53.57
C ALA A 248 43.23 -24.83 -54.01
N LEU A 249 42.15 -25.41 -53.48
CA LEU A 249 41.62 -26.72 -53.88
C LEU A 249 41.03 -26.72 -55.30
N ALA A 250 40.46 -25.59 -55.75
CA ALA A 250 40.01 -25.40 -57.13
C ALA A 250 41.18 -25.26 -58.13
N ALA A 251 42.32 -24.69 -57.71
CA ALA A 251 43.51 -24.57 -58.53
C ALA A 251 44.33 -25.87 -58.63
N GLU A 252 44.26 -26.75 -57.63
CA GLU A 252 45.01 -28.03 -57.63
C GLU A 252 44.33 -29.14 -58.47
N LYS A 253 43.00 -29.06 -58.67
CA LYS A 253 42.25 -30.03 -59.51
C LYS A 253 42.32 -29.78 -61.02
N ALA A 254 42.90 -28.65 -61.46
CA ALA A 254 42.99 -28.29 -62.88
C ALA A 254 44.26 -28.83 -63.59
N ALA A 255 45.18 -29.50 -62.89
CA ALA A 255 46.51 -29.86 -63.41
C ALA A 255 46.73 -31.37 -63.71
N GLU A 256 45.77 -32.26 -63.43
CA GLU A 256 45.94 -33.72 -63.49
C GLU A 256 44.88 -34.42 -64.36
N ALA A 257 44.85 -34.17 -65.68
CA ALA A 257 44.16 -35.06 -66.63
C ALA A 257 44.60 -34.81 -68.08
N SER A 258 45.63 -35.52 -68.55
CA SER A 258 46.03 -35.56 -69.97
C SER A 258 46.83 -36.83 -70.28
N GLU A 259 46.21 -37.87 -70.86
CA GLU A 259 46.64 -38.53 -72.12
C GLU A 259 45.80 -39.78 -72.53
N LYS A 260 45.08 -39.64 -73.67
CA LYS A 260 44.74 -40.59 -74.81
C LYS A 260 43.84 -41.83 -74.60
N LYS A 261 42.65 -41.99 -75.19
CA LYS A 261 42.23 -42.33 -76.60
C LYS A 261 42.58 -43.78 -77.04
N ALA A 262 41.71 -44.62 -77.64
CA ALA A 262 40.55 -44.32 -78.51
C ALA A 262 39.53 -45.48 -78.72
N GLU A 263 38.23 -45.10 -78.71
CA GLU A 263 37.19 -45.32 -79.75
C GLU A 263 36.77 -46.76 -80.14
N LEU A 264 35.60 -47.24 -79.68
CA LEU A 264 34.42 -47.35 -80.57
C LEU A 264 33.01 -47.32 -79.86
N GLU A 265 32.84 -46.58 -78.76
CA GLU A 265 31.54 -46.39 -78.05
C GLU A 265 31.22 -44.89 -77.79
N GLU A 266 31.96 -43.99 -78.46
CA GLU A 266 32.12 -42.58 -78.09
C GLU A 266 30.90 -41.68 -78.36
N GLU A 267 29.92 -42.14 -79.17
CA GLU A 267 28.75 -41.32 -79.52
C GLU A 267 27.58 -41.47 -78.53
N ASP A 268 27.36 -42.65 -77.94
CA ASP A 268 26.24 -42.87 -77.00
C ASP A 268 26.57 -42.37 -75.57
N GLU A 269 27.82 -42.52 -75.11
CA GLU A 269 28.20 -42.12 -73.74
C GLU A 269 28.46 -40.62 -73.58
N LYS A 270 28.87 -39.91 -74.66
CA LYS A 270 28.98 -38.42 -74.65
C LYS A 270 27.61 -37.75 -74.57
N GLY A 271 26.61 -38.27 -75.29
CA GLY A 271 25.24 -37.78 -75.23
C GLY A 271 24.64 -37.94 -73.83
N LEU A 272 24.92 -39.05 -73.14
CA LEU A 272 24.49 -39.29 -71.76
C LEU A 272 25.15 -38.33 -70.75
N VAL A 273 26.44 -38.03 -70.89
CA VAL A 273 27.14 -37.08 -70.00
C VAL A 273 26.67 -35.64 -70.21
N GLU A 274 26.38 -35.22 -71.44
CA GLU A 274 25.83 -33.88 -71.70
C GLU A 274 24.38 -33.74 -71.23
N LEU A 275 23.54 -34.76 -71.40
CA LEU A 275 22.19 -34.81 -70.83
C LEU A 275 22.21 -34.71 -69.31
N GLU A 276 23.10 -35.43 -68.64
CA GLU A 276 23.16 -35.41 -67.17
C GLU A 276 23.77 -34.12 -66.63
N LYS A 277 24.67 -33.47 -67.37
CA LYS A 277 25.10 -32.10 -67.08
C LYS A 277 23.96 -31.09 -67.20
N GLN A 278 23.10 -31.22 -68.21
CA GLN A 278 21.91 -30.36 -68.33
C GLN A 278 20.95 -30.57 -67.15
N LYS A 279 20.66 -31.81 -66.76
CA LYS A 279 19.84 -32.12 -65.58
C LYS A 279 20.43 -31.57 -64.28
N VAL A 280 21.76 -31.64 -64.10
CA VAL A 280 22.40 -31.03 -62.92
C VAL A 280 22.28 -29.52 -62.94
N THR A 281 22.44 -28.85 -64.08
CA THR A 281 22.24 -27.38 -64.14
C THR A 281 20.78 -26.97 -63.89
N GLU A 282 19.80 -27.79 -64.25
CA GLU A 282 18.39 -27.57 -63.90
C GLU A 282 18.14 -27.81 -62.40
N ALA A 283 18.71 -28.88 -61.83
CA ALA A 283 18.63 -29.17 -60.40
C ALA A 283 19.35 -28.11 -59.54
N GLU A 284 20.47 -27.55 -59.98
CA GLU A 284 21.15 -26.42 -59.32
C GLU A 284 20.28 -25.15 -59.31
N LYS A 285 19.59 -24.87 -60.41
CA LYS A 285 18.61 -23.77 -60.46
C LYS A 285 17.44 -24.00 -59.52
N ASP A 286 16.97 -25.24 -59.40
CA ASP A 286 15.87 -25.56 -58.50
C ASP A 286 16.28 -25.52 -57.02
N VAL A 287 17.50 -25.95 -56.67
CA VAL A 287 18.08 -25.74 -55.33
C VAL A 287 18.23 -24.26 -55.02
N ALA A 288 18.67 -23.43 -55.98
CA ALA A 288 18.77 -21.98 -55.80
C ALA A 288 17.41 -21.31 -55.58
N LYS A 289 16.34 -21.76 -56.26
CA LYS A 289 14.97 -21.29 -56.01
C LYS A 289 14.46 -21.68 -54.63
N GLU A 290 14.71 -22.92 -54.18
CA GLU A 290 14.31 -23.34 -52.83
C GLU A 290 15.11 -22.60 -51.74
N HIS A 291 16.40 -22.31 -51.95
CA HIS A 291 17.18 -21.44 -51.04
C HIS A 291 16.56 -20.04 -50.94
N ALA A 292 16.15 -19.45 -52.06
CA ALA A 292 15.46 -18.16 -52.06
C ALA A 292 14.10 -18.22 -51.33
N SER A 293 13.32 -19.29 -51.55
CA SER A 293 12.05 -19.50 -50.85
C SER A 293 12.24 -19.71 -49.35
N LEU A 294 13.29 -20.40 -48.91
CA LEU A 294 13.61 -20.61 -47.50
C LEU A 294 14.04 -19.32 -46.80
N LEU A 295 14.74 -18.41 -47.51
CA LEU A 295 15.06 -17.08 -47.00
C LEU A 295 13.81 -16.21 -46.81
N GLU A 296 12.84 -16.31 -47.73
CA GLU A 296 11.55 -15.62 -47.62
C GLU A 296 10.74 -16.14 -46.42
N GLU A 297 10.67 -17.46 -46.24
CA GLU A 297 9.98 -18.05 -45.07
C GLU A 297 10.70 -17.78 -43.75
N ALA A 298 12.03 -17.71 -43.75
CA ALA A 298 12.79 -17.28 -42.57
C ALA A 298 12.50 -15.81 -42.20
N ALA A 299 12.29 -14.94 -43.19
CA ALA A 299 11.87 -13.56 -42.97
C ALA A 299 10.43 -13.48 -42.42
N ASN A 300 9.51 -14.29 -42.96
CA ASN A 300 8.13 -14.40 -42.46
C ASN A 300 8.08 -14.88 -41.01
N LEU A 301 8.87 -15.92 -40.67
CA LEU A 301 9.00 -16.42 -39.31
C LEU A 301 9.54 -15.35 -38.35
N LYS A 302 10.55 -14.59 -38.79
CA LYS A 302 11.11 -13.50 -38.00
C LYS A 302 10.07 -12.41 -37.73
N ALA A 303 9.34 -11.96 -38.75
CA ALA A 303 8.28 -10.97 -38.61
C ALA A 303 7.15 -11.46 -37.69
N ALA A 304 6.73 -12.73 -37.80
CA ALA A 304 5.71 -13.32 -36.95
C ALA A 304 6.15 -13.38 -35.47
N LYS A 305 7.42 -13.70 -35.21
CA LYS A 305 8.01 -13.69 -33.85
C LYS A 305 8.09 -12.28 -33.27
N GLU A 306 8.51 -11.29 -34.05
CA GLU A 306 8.55 -9.89 -33.60
C GLU A 306 7.14 -9.36 -33.25
N GLN A 307 6.11 -9.73 -34.03
CA GLN A 307 4.72 -9.42 -33.72
C GLN A 307 4.23 -10.11 -32.44
N LEU A 308 4.59 -11.39 -32.24
CA LEU A 308 4.26 -12.12 -31.01
C LEU A 308 4.91 -11.50 -29.78
N ASP A 309 6.19 -11.11 -29.87
CA ASP A 309 6.91 -10.47 -28.76
C ASP A 309 6.28 -9.13 -28.37
N GLU A 310 5.86 -8.33 -29.36
CA GLU A 310 5.14 -7.08 -29.11
C GLU A 310 3.74 -7.33 -28.50
N GLY A 311 3.01 -8.33 -28.99
CA GLY A 311 1.73 -8.76 -28.41
C GLY A 311 1.87 -9.19 -26.94
N MET A 312 2.92 -9.95 -26.62
CA MET A 312 3.24 -10.37 -25.25
C MET A 312 3.57 -9.18 -24.34
N ARG A 313 4.25 -8.15 -24.84
CA ARG A 313 4.47 -6.90 -24.09
C ARG A 313 3.17 -6.16 -23.80
N GLN A 314 2.29 -6.06 -24.79
CA GLN A 314 0.98 -5.40 -24.61
C GLN A 314 0.10 -6.16 -23.62
N LEU A 315 0.12 -7.50 -23.64
CA LEU A 315 -0.55 -8.32 -22.64
C LEU A 315 0.00 -8.07 -21.22
N ALA A 316 1.33 -8.00 -21.06
CA ALA A 316 1.94 -7.71 -19.76
C ALA A 316 1.56 -6.32 -19.22
N ILE A 317 1.44 -5.32 -20.10
CA ILE A 317 0.95 -3.99 -19.72
C ILE A 317 -0.52 -4.05 -19.28
N ALA A 318 -1.37 -4.78 -20.01
CA ALA A 318 -2.78 -4.93 -19.66
C ALA A 318 -2.96 -5.65 -18.31
N GLN A 319 -2.15 -6.68 -18.05
CA GLN A 319 -2.10 -7.37 -16.75
C GLN A 319 -1.68 -6.43 -15.62
N GLY A 320 -0.63 -5.62 -15.82
CA GLY A 320 -0.21 -4.62 -14.85
C GLY A 320 -1.31 -3.62 -14.51
N LYS A 321 -2.04 -3.11 -15.51
CA LYS A 321 -3.20 -2.23 -15.30
C LYS A 321 -4.33 -2.92 -14.52
N ALA A 322 -4.61 -4.19 -14.82
CA ALA A 322 -5.64 -4.96 -14.12
C ALA A 322 -5.26 -5.21 -12.64
N GLU A 323 -3.99 -5.47 -12.36
CA GLU A 323 -3.44 -5.57 -11.01
C GLU A 323 -3.55 -4.23 -10.26
N GLU A 324 -3.13 -3.13 -10.87
CA GLU A 324 -3.23 -1.78 -10.29
C GLU A 324 -4.68 -1.39 -9.96
N ALA A 325 -5.61 -1.64 -10.89
CA ALA A 325 -7.04 -1.38 -10.68
C ALA A 325 -7.62 -2.26 -9.55
N ASN A 326 -7.12 -3.48 -9.38
CA ASN A 326 -7.56 -4.37 -8.31
C ASN A 326 -7.04 -3.90 -6.94
N GLU A 327 -5.78 -3.47 -6.87
CA GLU A 327 -5.22 -2.87 -5.64
C GLU A 327 -5.94 -1.57 -5.25
N GLU A 328 -6.28 -0.72 -6.22
CA GLU A 328 -7.05 0.51 -5.98
C GLU A 328 -8.45 0.20 -5.46
N LYS A 329 -9.12 -0.80 -6.05
CA LYS A 329 -10.41 -1.28 -5.57
C LYS A 329 -10.33 -1.77 -4.11
N GLU A 330 -9.33 -2.58 -3.76
CA GLU A 330 -9.16 -3.05 -2.37
C GLU A 330 -8.93 -1.90 -1.38
N LYS A 331 -8.16 -0.87 -1.78
CA LYS A 331 -7.94 0.32 -0.95
C LYS A 331 -9.26 1.09 -0.75
N LEU A 332 -10.05 1.27 -1.80
CA LEU A 332 -11.32 1.97 -1.74
C LEU A 332 -12.39 1.20 -0.96
N GLU A 333 -12.43 -0.13 -1.04
CA GLU A 333 -13.32 -0.97 -0.22
C GLU A 333 -13.02 -0.82 1.28
N LYS A 334 -11.74 -0.74 1.67
CA LYS A 334 -11.35 -0.47 3.06
C LYS A 334 -11.76 0.93 3.53
N LEU A 335 -11.60 1.94 2.68
CA LEU A 335 -12.05 3.30 2.98
C LEU A 335 -13.58 3.38 3.11
N LEU A 336 -14.30 2.62 2.29
CA LEU A 336 -15.76 2.52 2.38
C LEU A 336 -16.20 1.84 3.68
N GLN A 337 -15.52 0.77 4.12
CA GLN A 337 -15.80 0.15 5.41
C GLN A 337 -15.58 1.13 6.57
N ALA A 338 -14.44 1.82 6.57
CA ALA A 338 -14.13 2.82 7.59
C ALA A 338 -15.16 3.97 7.63
N SER A 339 -15.63 4.44 6.47
CA SER A 339 -16.65 5.50 6.42
C SER A 339 -18.03 5.01 6.86
N GLN A 340 -18.37 3.74 6.61
CA GLN A 340 -19.60 3.12 7.13
C GLN A 340 -19.57 2.97 8.65
N GLU A 341 -18.45 2.53 9.22
CA GLU A 341 -18.25 2.45 10.67
C GLU A 341 -18.34 3.82 11.33
N LEU A 342 -17.70 4.84 10.73
CA LEU A 342 -17.76 6.21 11.23
C LEU A 342 -19.18 6.77 11.16
N ALA A 343 -19.91 6.54 10.07
CA ALA A 343 -21.32 6.92 9.98
C ALA A 343 -22.17 6.26 11.08
N GLY A 344 -21.97 4.96 11.33
CA GLY A 344 -22.65 4.24 12.41
C GLY A 344 -22.37 4.83 13.81
N GLN A 345 -21.11 5.16 14.10
CA GLN A 345 -20.74 5.83 15.36
C GLN A 345 -21.39 7.22 15.49
N ARG A 346 -21.55 7.95 14.39
CA ARG A 346 -22.22 9.27 14.40
C ARG A 346 -23.74 9.14 14.57
N GLU A 347 -24.35 8.09 14.02
CA GLU A 347 -25.76 7.78 14.27
C GLU A 347 -25.99 7.44 15.75
N GLU A 348 -25.13 6.61 16.36
CA GLU A 348 -25.19 6.29 17.79
C GLU A 348 -25.05 7.54 18.66
N ALA A 349 -24.05 8.39 18.38
CA ALA A 349 -23.86 9.65 19.11
C ALA A 349 -25.06 10.61 18.95
N LEU A 350 -25.74 10.60 17.80
CA LEU A 350 -26.95 11.38 17.59
C LEU A 350 -28.12 10.84 18.44
N GLU A 351 -28.28 9.53 18.54
CA GLU A 351 -29.30 8.91 19.39
C GLU A 351 -29.06 9.21 20.88
N GLU A 352 -27.81 9.13 21.34
CA GLU A 352 -27.44 9.55 22.70
C GLU A 352 -27.75 11.03 22.95
N SER A 353 -27.44 11.90 21.98
CA SER A 353 -27.73 13.33 22.08
C SER A 353 -29.23 13.64 22.07
N LYS A 354 -30.04 12.90 21.29
CA LYS A 354 -31.52 12.99 21.35
C LYS A 354 -32.02 12.59 22.74
N HIS A 355 -31.51 11.50 23.29
CA HIS A 355 -31.93 11.05 24.62
C HIS A 355 -31.57 12.07 25.71
N ALA A 356 -30.37 12.65 25.66
CA ALA A 356 -29.96 13.74 26.56
C ALA A 356 -30.87 14.98 26.41
N GLN A 357 -31.26 15.32 25.17
CA GLN A 357 -32.20 16.41 24.91
C GLN A 357 -33.58 16.15 25.50
N ASP A 358 -34.10 14.93 25.40
CA ASP A 358 -35.40 14.55 25.95
C ASP A 358 -35.38 14.65 27.49
N LEU A 359 -34.33 14.13 28.14
CA LEU A 359 -34.14 14.25 29.58
C LEU A 359 -34.04 15.72 30.04
N ALA A 360 -33.34 16.57 29.28
CA ALA A 360 -33.24 18.00 29.59
C ALA A 360 -34.59 18.73 29.46
N ILE A 361 -35.44 18.33 28.49
CA ILE A 361 -36.81 18.85 28.35
C ILE A 361 -37.69 18.43 29.53
N GLU A 362 -37.59 17.17 29.96
CA GLU A 362 -38.32 16.67 31.13
C GLU A 362 -37.87 17.40 32.42
N ALA A 363 -36.57 17.57 32.62
CA ALA A 363 -36.01 18.30 33.76
C ALA A 363 -36.45 19.78 33.79
N GLU A 364 -36.51 20.46 32.63
CA GLU A 364 -37.05 21.83 32.54
C GLU A 364 -38.52 21.87 32.97
N LYS A 365 -39.32 20.90 32.52
CA LYS A 365 -40.75 20.81 32.85
C LYS A 365 -40.95 20.61 34.35
N GLU A 366 -40.23 19.66 34.96
CA GLU A 366 -40.29 19.40 36.40
C GLU A 366 -39.83 20.62 37.22
N ALA A 367 -38.76 21.29 36.80
CA ALA A 367 -38.26 22.49 37.47
C ALA A 367 -39.29 23.63 37.42
N ARG A 368 -39.97 23.83 36.28
CA ARG A 368 -41.05 24.82 36.15
C ARG A 368 -42.26 24.49 37.01
N GLU A 369 -42.66 23.22 37.08
CA GLU A 369 -43.75 22.77 37.94
C GLU A 369 -43.40 23.00 39.43
N ALA A 370 -42.17 22.71 39.84
CA ALA A 370 -41.67 22.98 41.19
C ALA A 370 -41.63 24.48 41.51
N ALA A 371 -41.17 25.33 40.57
CA ALA A 371 -41.18 26.77 40.73
C ALA A 371 -42.60 27.34 40.85
N ALA A 372 -43.54 26.83 40.05
CA ALA A 372 -44.95 27.21 40.15
C ALA A 372 -45.57 26.78 41.48
N ALA A 373 -45.23 25.59 41.99
CA ALA A 373 -45.67 25.13 43.31
C ALA A 373 -45.09 26.00 44.44
N ALA A 374 -43.81 26.35 44.38
CA ALA A 374 -43.16 27.23 45.34
C ALA A 374 -43.76 28.64 45.32
N ALA A 375 -44.06 29.20 44.14
CA ALA A 375 -44.74 30.48 44.01
C ALA A 375 -46.16 30.47 44.61
N ARG A 376 -46.90 29.38 44.46
CA ARG A 376 -48.22 29.20 45.11
C ARG A 376 -48.10 29.14 46.63
N LEU A 377 -47.05 28.49 47.16
CA LEU A 377 -46.80 28.43 48.60
C LEU A 377 -46.41 29.80 49.17
N GLU A 378 -45.57 30.57 48.46
CA GLU A 378 -45.26 31.95 48.85
C GLU A 378 -46.51 32.82 48.85
N ALA A 379 -47.34 32.75 47.81
CA ALA A 379 -48.58 33.52 47.73
C ALA A 379 -49.53 33.22 48.91
N LYS A 380 -49.62 31.94 49.33
CA LYS A 380 -50.41 31.55 50.51
C LYS A 380 -49.81 32.10 51.81
N ALA A 381 -48.49 31.95 52.01
CA ALA A 381 -47.81 32.45 53.20
C ALA A 381 -47.92 33.99 53.33
N MET A 382 -47.79 34.71 52.21
CA MET A 382 -47.97 36.16 52.14
C MET A 382 -49.38 36.60 52.53
N GLU A 383 -50.43 35.88 52.09
CA GLU A 383 -51.81 36.20 52.48
C GLU A 383 -52.08 35.89 53.95
N GLU A 384 -51.51 34.80 54.49
CA GLU A 384 -51.60 34.44 55.92
C GLU A 384 -50.88 35.47 56.81
N GLU A 385 -49.69 35.94 56.40
CA GLU A 385 -48.98 37.04 57.03
C GLU A 385 -49.84 38.32 57.01
N ARG A 386 -50.40 38.68 55.85
CA ARG A 386 -51.27 39.86 55.70
C ARG A 386 -52.49 39.80 56.63
N GLN A 387 -53.16 38.65 56.72
CA GLN A 387 -54.29 38.45 57.61
C GLN A 387 -53.89 38.53 59.09
N SER A 388 -52.71 38.02 59.44
CA SER A 388 -52.18 38.07 60.80
C SER A 388 -51.77 39.49 61.20
N GLU A 389 -51.17 40.25 60.28
CA GLU A 389 -50.88 41.68 60.45
C GLU A 389 -52.16 42.49 60.64
N GLU A 390 -53.18 42.24 59.82
CA GLU A 390 -54.48 42.91 59.92
C GLU A 390 -55.17 42.60 61.26
N LYS A 391 -55.12 41.35 61.73
CA LYS A 391 -55.64 40.95 63.06
C LYS A 391 -54.92 41.71 64.17
N VAL A 392 -53.59 41.71 64.19
CA VAL A 392 -52.79 42.45 65.18
C VAL A 392 -53.12 43.95 65.15
N TRP A 393 -53.28 44.54 63.96
CA TRP A 393 -53.60 45.96 63.80
C TRP A 393 -55.00 46.32 64.31
N LYS A 394 -56.04 45.58 63.90
CA LYS A 394 -57.44 45.80 64.36
C LYS A 394 -57.56 45.69 65.88
N LEU A 395 -56.84 44.72 66.45
CA LEU A 395 -56.82 44.42 67.87
C LEU A 395 -56.08 45.50 68.69
N LYS A 396 -54.95 46.01 68.18
CA LYS A 396 -54.29 47.20 68.74
C LYS A 396 -55.17 48.45 68.67
N ALA A 397 -55.86 48.67 67.55
CA ALA A 397 -56.75 49.83 67.35
C ALA A 397 -57.99 49.80 68.27
N ALA A 398 -58.49 48.62 68.64
CA ALA A 398 -59.66 48.45 69.51
C ALA A 398 -59.39 48.73 71.00
N GLY A 399 -58.13 48.84 71.44
CA GLY A 399 -57.74 49.34 72.76
C GLY A 399 -58.18 48.52 73.98
N LYS A 400 -58.68 47.28 73.80
CA LYS A 400 -59.25 46.43 74.86
C LYS A 400 -58.65 45.02 74.89
N ILE A 401 -57.33 44.91 74.90
CA ILE A 401 -56.63 43.62 74.89
C ILE A 401 -55.64 43.57 76.04
N LYS A 402 -55.59 42.42 76.71
CA LYS A 402 -54.61 42.17 77.77
C LYS A 402 -53.23 41.99 77.14
N ASP A 403 -52.20 42.50 77.80
CA ASP A 403 -50.82 42.46 77.28
C ASP A 403 -50.35 41.04 76.92
N HIS A 404 -50.81 40.02 77.65
CA HIS A 404 -50.52 38.61 77.37
C HIS A 404 -51.08 38.15 76.01
N ASP A 405 -52.33 38.52 75.70
CA ASP A 405 -52.98 38.16 74.43
C ASP A 405 -52.34 38.91 73.25
N LEU A 406 -51.87 40.14 73.48
CA LEU A 406 -51.11 40.91 72.49
C LEU A 406 -49.77 40.25 72.17
N GLN A 407 -49.05 39.75 73.17
CA GLN A 407 -47.78 39.04 72.98
C GLN A 407 -47.95 37.73 72.21
N LEU A 408 -48.97 36.94 72.52
CA LEU A 408 -49.28 35.70 71.79
C LEU A 408 -49.58 35.97 70.31
N LEU A 409 -50.31 37.04 70.00
CA LEU A 409 -50.59 37.45 68.62
C LEU A 409 -49.35 37.99 67.89
N GLN A 410 -48.44 38.65 68.61
CA GLN A 410 -47.16 39.09 68.03
C GLN A 410 -46.24 37.90 67.73
N GLN A 411 -46.21 36.88 68.60
CA GLN A 411 -45.49 35.63 68.34
C GLN A 411 -46.06 34.90 67.12
N ALA A 412 -47.38 34.76 67.02
CA ALA A 412 -48.03 34.15 65.85
C ALA A 412 -47.74 34.94 64.55
N LEU A 413 -47.69 36.27 64.61
CA LEU A 413 -47.28 37.09 63.46
C LEU A 413 -45.81 36.83 63.07
N GLU A 414 -44.91 36.71 64.03
CA GLU A 414 -43.50 36.41 63.78
C GLU A 414 -43.31 35.01 63.17
N GLU A 415 -44.10 34.02 63.61
CA GLU A 415 -44.15 32.69 62.98
C GLU A 415 -44.62 32.76 61.52
N THR A 416 -45.67 33.54 61.20
CA THR A 416 -46.12 33.71 59.81
C THR A 416 -45.09 34.44 58.94
N ARG A 417 -44.39 35.45 59.48
CA ARG A 417 -43.27 36.13 58.79
C ARG A 417 -42.12 35.18 58.48
N ASN A 418 -41.76 34.33 59.44
CA ASN A 418 -40.75 33.30 59.23
C ASN A 418 -41.18 32.26 58.19
N ALA A 419 -42.47 31.89 58.15
CA ALA A 419 -43.02 31.01 57.13
C ALA A 419 -42.95 31.66 55.73
N THR A 420 -43.29 32.94 55.59
CA THR A 420 -43.14 33.70 54.34
C THR A 420 -41.69 33.78 53.89
N ALA A 421 -40.75 34.04 54.82
CA ALA A 421 -39.32 34.10 54.50
C ALA A 421 -38.81 32.74 53.96
N ARG A 422 -39.19 31.63 54.60
CA ARG A 422 -38.87 30.28 54.11
C ARG A 422 -39.50 29.98 52.74
N ALA A 423 -40.73 30.45 52.50
CA ALA A 423 -41.40 30.28 51.21
C ALA A 423 -40.72 31.08 50.09
N ARG A 424 -40.24 32.31 50.39
CA ARG A 424 -39.42 33.11 49.47
C ARG A 424 -38.09 32.43 49.14
N GLU A 425 -37.41 31.89 50.15
CA GLU A 425 -36.16 31.13 49.93
C GLU A 425 -36.40 29.87 49.08
N ALA A 426 -37.48 29.14 49.33
CA ALA A 426 -37.86 27.96 48.54
C ALA A 426 -38.19 28.33 47.09
N ARG A 427 -38.88 29.46 46.86
CA ARG A 427 -39.13 29.97 45.50
C ARG A 427 -37.84 30.37 44.80
N ALA A 428 -36.96 31.13 45.45
CA ALA A 428 -35.68 31.53 44.87
C ALA A 428 -34.82 30.30 44.51
N ALA A 429 -34.84 29.26 45.36
CA ALA A 429 -34.17 28.00 45.06
C ALA A 429 -34.79 27.28 43.85
N ALA A 430 -36.11 27.24 43.73
CA ALA A 430 -36.80 26.61 42.60
C ALA A 430 -36.61 27.39 41.28
N GLU A 431 -36.60 28.72 41.32
CA GLU A 431 -36.27 29.57 40.16
C GLU A 431 -34.82 29.36 39.71
N ALA A 432 -33.87 29.21 40.64
CA ALA A 432 -32.48 28.91 40.30
C ALA A 432 -32.31 27.52 39.64
N VAL A 433 -33.10 26.51 40.07
CA VAL A 433 -33.13 25.19 39.41
C VAL A 433 -33.73 25.30 38.00
N THR A 434 -34.79 26.10 37.83
CA THR A 434 -35.42 26.34 36.53
C THR A 434 -34.43 26.97 35.54
N GLN A 435 -33.69 28.00 35.97
CA GLN A 435 -32.68 28.65 35.12
C GLN A 435 -31.56 27.68 34.69
N ARG A 436 -31.15 26.76 35.57
CA ARG A 436 -30.15 25.73 35.23
C ARG A 436 -30.70 24.72 34.23
N ALA A 437 -31.93 24.24 34.42
CA ALA A 437 -32.55 23.31 33.49
C ALA A 437 -32.79 23.94 32.11
N GLU A 438 -33.14 25.23 32.04
CA GLU A 438 -33.25 25.97 30.78
C GLU A 438 -31.89 26.12 30.08
N GLN A 439 -30.81 26.36 30.82
CA GLN A 439 -29.45 26.38 30.26
C GLN A 439 -29.03 25.01 29.74
N GLU A 440 -29.29 23.95 30.50
CA GLU A 440 -28.97 22.56 30.11
C GLU A 440 -29.70 22.14 28.83
N LYS A 441 -30.99 22.47 28.72
CA LYS A 441 -31.79 22.26 27.50
C LYS A 441 -31.21 22.99 26.28
N LEU A 442 -30.71 24.20 26.46
CA LEU A 442 -30.10 24.96 25.36
C LEU A 442 -28.76 24.35 24.93
N THR A 443 -27.96 23.87 25.89
CA THR A 443 -26.68 23.21 25.59
C THR A 443 -26.88 21.88 24.87
N THR A 444 -27.78 21.02 25.36
CA THR A 444 -28.09 19.74 24.70
C THR A 444 -28.67 19.96 23.30
N GLN A 445 -29.40 21.06 23.08
CA GLN A 445 -29.96 21.37 21.76
C GLN A 445 -28.88 21.79 20.76
N GLN A 446 -27.84 22.48 21.23
CA GLN A 446 -26.68 22.82 20.40
C GLN A 446 -25.87 21.57 20.06
N GLU A 447 -25.66 20.68 21.04
CA GLU A 447 -24.97 19.41 20.84
C GLU A 447 -25.72 18.52 19.84
N GLN A 448 -27.06 18.44 19.94
CA GLN A 448 -27.88 17.69 18.99
C GLN A 448 -27.75 18.26 17.56
N LYS A 449 -27.75 19.58 17.40
CA LYS A 449 -27.54 20.22 16.09
C LYS A 449 -26.14 19.95 15.54
N ALA A 450 -25.12 19.95 16.38
CA ALA A 450 -23.76 19.61 15.99
C ALA A 450 -23.65 18.13 15.57
N ALA A 451 -24.29 17.21 16.31
CA ALA A 451 -24.35 15.79 15.97
C ALA A 451 -25.06 15.55 14.62
N LEU A 452 -26.17 16.26 14.36
CA LEU A 452 -26.86 16.21 13.06
C LEU A 452 -25.99 16.70 11.91
N ALA A 453 -25.23 17.79 12.11
CA ALA A 453 -24.31 18.30 11.09
C ALA A 453 -23.17 17.31 10.81
N ALA A 454 -22.59 16.71 11.86
CA ALA A 454 -21.54 15.72 11.75
C ALA A 454 -22.03 14.43 11.05
N LEU A 455 -23.28 14.01 11.30
CA LEU A 455 -23.88 12.88 10.58
C LEU A 455 -24.06 13.20 9.09
N ALA A 456 -24.55 14.39 8.75
CA ALA A 456 -24.72 14.80 7.36
C ALA A 456 -23.38 14.88 6.60
N GLU A 457 -22.29 15.27 7.27
CA GLU A 457 -20.94 15.22 6.68
C GLU A 457 -20.46 13.78 6.47
N ALA A 458 -20.63 12.91 7.47
CA ALA A 458 -20.27 11.49 7.36
C ALA A 458 -21.05 10.77 6.25
N GLU A 459 -22.35 11.08 6.08
CA GLU A 459 -23.15 10.53 4.98
C GLU A 459 -22.65 11.00 3.61
N LYS A 460 -22.26 12.27 3.47
CA LYS A 460 -21.67 12.78 2.22
C LYS A 460 -20.35 12.08 1.90
N GLU A 461 -19.49 11.87 2.90
CA GLU A 461 -18.24 11.14 2.74
C GLU A 461 -18.48 9.69 2.34
N LYS A 462 -19.48 9.03 2.95
CA LYS A 462 -19.92 7.69 2.58
C LYS A 462 -20.42 7.62 1.15
N THR A 463 -21.26 8.57 0.71
CA THR A 463 -21.74 8.60 -0.69
C THR A 463 -20.60 8.81 -1.68
N HIS A 464 -19.67 9.71 -1.38
CA HIS A 464 -18.51 9.95 -2.23
C HIS A 464 -17.55 8.74 -2.28
N ALA A 465 -17.39 8.03 -1.16
CA ALA A 465 -16.64 6.77 -1.13
C ALA A 465 -17.31 5.67 -1.97
N LEU A 466 -18.65 5.58 -1.93
CA LEU A 466 -19.42 4.66 -2.77
C LEU A 466 -19.27 4.96 -4.26
N ASP A 467 -19.33 6.23 -4.65
CA ASP A 467 -19.15 6.64 -6.05
C ASP A 467 -17.75 6.27 -6.56
N LYS A 468 -16.71 6.56 -5.78
CA LYS A 468 -15.33 6.17 -6.12
C LYS A 468 -15.15 4.65 -6.19
N ALA A 469 -15.75 3.90 -5.27
CA ALA A 469 -15.71 2.43 -5.32
C ALA A 469 -16.42 1.88 -6.57
N ALA A 470 -17.51 2.51 -7.00
CA ALA A 470 -18.21 2.15 -8.23
C ALA A 470 -17.39 2.46 -9.48
N GLU A 471 -16.71 3.61 -9.52
CA GLU A 471 -15.78 3.98 -10.60
C GLU A 471 -14.61 3.00 -10.69
N ALA A 472 -13.96 2.67 -9.57
CA ALA A 472 -12.87 1.69 -9.54
C ALA A 472 -13.32 0.29 -9.98
N LYS A 473 -14.55 -0.12 -9.64
CA LYS A 473 -15.13 -1.38 -10.12
C LYS A 473 -15.30 -1.37 -11.64
N ARG A 474 -15.77 -0.27 -12.23
CA ARG A 474 -15.88 -0.13 -13.69
C ARG A 474 -14.49 -0.16 -14.36
N ALA A 475 -13.51 0.55 -13.80
CA ALA A 475 -12.14 0.56 -14.30
C ALA A 475 -11.51 -0.86 -14.27
N LEU A 476 -11.76 -1.62 -13.20
CA LEU A 476 -11.32 -3.02 -13.11
C LEU A 476 -11.99 -3.92 -14.15
N GLU A 477 -13.29 -3.76 -14.39
CA GLU A 477 -14.00 -4.52 -15.44
C GLU A 477 -13.48 -4.19 -16.84
N GLU A 478 -13.17 -2.91 -17.12
CA GLU A 478 -12.55 -2.49 -18.38
C GLU A 478 -11.15 -3.04 -18.54
N ALA A 479 -10.30 -2.97 -17.50
CA ALA A 479 -8.95 -3.51 -17.52
C ALA A 479 -8.94 -5.04 -17.76
N LYS A 480 -9.88 -5.77 -17.14
CA LYS A 480 -10.05 -7.21 -17.38
C LYS A 480 -10.49 -7.53 -18.81
N ARG A 481 -11.40 -6.74 -19.39
CA ARG A 481 -11.78 -6.91 -20.80
C ARG A 481 -10.62 -6.64 -21.74
N GLU A 482 -9.79 -5.63 -21.44
CA GLU A 482 -8.58 -5.34 -22.21
C GLU A 482 -7.58 -6.50 -22.09
N GLU A 483 -7.35 -7.04 -20.89
CA GLU A 483 -6.50 -8.22 -20.66
C GLU A 483 -7.00 -9.43 -21.45
N GLU A 484 -8.30 -9.76 -21.39
CA GLU A 484 -8.90 -10.87 -22.13
C GLU A 484 -8.76 -10.68 -23.65
N SER A 485 -8.97 -9.46 -24.15
CA SER A 485 -8.80 -9.14 -25.56
C SER A 485 -7.34 -9.33 -26.02
N ARG A 486 -6.37 -8.83 -25.25
CA ARG A 486 -4.94 -8.98 -25.55
C ARG A 486 -4.49 -10.43 -25.43
N SER A 487 -5.05 -11.19 -24.50
CA SER A 487 -4.77 -12.62 -24.33
C SER A 487 -5.19 -13.41 -25.57
N ARG A 488 -6.39 -13.14 -26.11
CA ARG A 488 -6.85 -13.76 -27.37
C ARG A 488 -5.96 -13.39 -28.56
N GLU A 489 -5.59 -12.11 -28.67
CA GLU A 489 -4.69 -11.63 -29.72
C GLU A 489 -3.31 -12.33 -29.67
N VAL A 490 -2.74 -12.51 -28.48
CA VAL A 490 -1.49 -13.26 -28.27
C VAL A 490 -1.63 -14.73 -28.69
N VAL A 491 -2.76 -15.38 -28.39
CA VAL A 491 -3.00 -16.77 -28.81
C VAL A 491 -3.04 -16.87 -30.33
N GLU A 492 -3.68 -15.93 -31.03
CA GLU A 492 -3.70 -15.88 -32.49
C GLU A 492 -2.31 -15.61 -33.08
N LEU A 493 -1.55 -14.67 -32.52
CA LEU A 493 -0.19 -14.37 -32.94
C LEU A 493 0.76 -15.56 -32.72
N LYS A 494 0.57 -16.30 -31.63
CA LYS A 494 1.33 -17.51 -31.35
C LYS A 494 1.04 -18.60 -32.37
N ALA A 495 -0.24 -18.83 -32.69
CA ALA A 495 -0.62 -19.78 -33.73
C ALA A 495 -0.05 -19.40 -35.11
N LYS A 496 0.02 -18.11 -35.45
CA LYS A 496 0.68 -17.63 -36.68
C LYS A 496 2.18 -17.88 -36.67
N ALA A 497 2.86 -17.63 -35.55
CA ALA A 497 4.29 -17.88 -35.40
C ALA A 497 4.62 -19.39 -35.49
N ASP A 498 3.80 -20.23 -34.87
CA ASP A 498 3.93 -21.70 -34.91
C ASP A 498 3.71 -22.21 -36.35
N SER A 499 2.68 -21.74 -37.05
CA SER A 499 2.43 -22.11 -38.46
C SER A 499 3.56 -21.65 -39.39
N ALA A 500 4.13 -20.46 -39.18
CA ALA A 500 5.28 -20.00 -39.95
C ALA A 500 6.54 -20.84 -39.65
N ALA A 501 6.69 -21.33 -38.41
CA ALA A 501 7.80 -22.21 -38.04
C ALA A 501 7.67 -23.58 -38.72
N GLU A 502 6.47 -24.16 -38.75
CA GLU A 502 6.19 -25.42 -39.44
C GLU A 502 6.51 -25.33 -40.95
N ARG A 503 6.06 -24.26 -41.62
CA ARG A 503 6.36 -24.04 -43.05
C ARG A 503 7.86 -23.87 -43.32
N ALA A 504 8.56 -23.13 -42.47
CA ALA A 504 10.00 -22.97 -42.58
C ALA A 504 10.75 -24.31 -42.38
N GLU A 505 10.28 -25.15 -41.46
CA GLU A 505 10.85 -26.49 -41.23
C GLU A 505 10.57 -27.43 -42.42
N GLU A 506 9.37 -27.39 -42.97
CA GLU A 506 8.98 -28.18 -44.15
C GLU A 506 9.83 -27.78 -45.37
N LYS A 507 9.99 -26.47 -45.62
CA LYS A 507 10.87 -25.96 -46.68
C LYS A 507 12.33 -26.36 -46.47
N GLN A 508 12.80 -26.40 -45.22
CA GLN A 508 14.15 -26.87 -44.91
C GLN A 508 14.33 -28.36 -45.20
N LYS A 509 13.30 -29.19 -45.00
CA LYS A 509 13.32 -30.61 -45.36
C LYS A 509 13.33 -30.79 -46.88
N GLU A 510 12.51 -30.04 -47.61
CA GLU A 510 12.50 -30.05 -49.08
C GLU A 510 13.86 -29.65 -49.67
N LEU A 511 14.47 -28.58 -49.14
CA LEU A 511 15.82 -28.14 -49.53
C LEU A 511 16.85 -29.26 -49.35
N ARG A 512 16.88 -29.90 -48.18
CA ARG A 512 17.82 -31.01 -47.89
C ARG A 512 17.61 -32.20 -48.81
N ALA A 513 16.37 -32.52 -49.16
CA ALA A 513 16.06 -33.58 -50.12
C ALA A 513 16.59 -33.24 -51.51
N LYS A 514 16.36 -32.01 -52.01
CA LYS A 514 16.90 -31.57 -53.31
C LYS A 514 18.42 -31.46 -53.32
N GLU A 515 19.05 -31.04 -52.23
CA GLU A 515 20.52 -31.04 -52.09
C GLU A 515 21.09 -32.47 -52.12
N ALA A 516 20.38 -33.44 -51.52
CA ALA A 516 20.74 -34.86 -51.59
C ALA A 516 20.60 -35.44 -53.01
N GLU A 517 19.51 -35.10 -53.73
CA GLU A 517 19.33 -35.46 -55.13
C GLU A 517 20.42 -34.84 -56.01
N LEU A 518 20.74 -33.55 -55.81
CA LEU A 518 21.82 -32.87 -56.51
C LEU A 518 23.16 -33.57 -56.31
N THR A 519 23.47 -33.95 -55.06
CA THR A 519 24.72 -34.66 -54.75
C THR A 519 24.73 -36.07 -55.34
N SER A 520 23.60 -36.77 -55.39
CA SER A 520 23.46 -38.04 -56.11
C SER A 520 23.70 -37.86 -57.61
N MET A 521 23.06 -36.90 -58.26
CA MET A 521 23.25 -36.62 -59.69
C MET A 521 24.70 -36.20 -60.00
N GLN A 522 25.34 -35.43 -59.12
CA GLN A 522 26.77 -35.09 -59.24
C GLN A 522 27.67 -36.32 -59.07
N GLN A 523 27.30 -37.28 -58.21
CA GLN A 523 27.98 -38.57 -58.10
C GLN A 523 27.75 -39.44 -59.33
N ASP A 524 26.54 -39.44 -59.88
CA ASP A 524 26.21 -40.16 -61.13
C ASP A 524 27.00 -39.59 -62.29
N ILE A 525 27.10 -38.26 -62.42
CA ILE A 525 27.99 -37.59 -63.39
C ILE A 525 29.43 -38.03 -63.16
N LYS A 526 29.94 -38.04 -61.94
CA LYS A 526 31.31 -38.51 -61.66
C LYS A 526 31.48 -39.97 -62.03
N SER A 527 30.49 -40.82 -61.74
CA SER A 527 30.51 -42.24 -62.07
C SER A 527 30.43 -42.46 -63.58
N LEU A 528 29.65 -41.67 -64.30
CA LEU A 528 29.53 -41.70 -65.75
C LEU A 528 30.79 -41.13 -66.40
N GLN A 529 31.38 -40.08 -65.85
CA GLN A 529 32.69 -39.56 -66.26
C GLN A 529 33.80 -40.58 -65.97
N GLN A 530 33.68 -41.33 -64.88
CA GLN A 530 34.64 -42.35 -64.50
C GLN A 530 34.45 -43.63 -65.30
N LYS A 531 33.22 -44.04 -65.62
CA LYS A 531 32.91 -45.11 -66.58
C LYS A 531 33.32 -44.74 -67.99
N LEU A 532 33.04 -43.50 -68.41
CA LEU A 532 33.56 -42.93 -69.65
C LEU A 532 35.10 -42.93 -69.61
N SER A 533 35.71 -42.56 -68.48
CA SER A 533 37.16 -42.61 -68.27
C SER A 533 37.71 -44.04 -68.27
N ASP A 534 36.99 -45.00 -67.71
CA ASP A 534 37.38 -46.40 -67.60
C ASP A 534 37.15 -47.13 -68.93
N ALA A 535 36.11 -46.76 -69.68
CA ALA A 535 35.89 -47.15 -71.07
C ALA A 535 36.97 -46.53 -71.97
N LEU A 536 37.37 -45.28 -71.70
CA LEU A 536 38.52 -44.62 -72.33
C LEU A 536 39.86 -45.28 -71.92
N LEU A 537 40.01 -45.80 -70.69
CA LEU A 537 41.20 -46.48 -70.17
C LEU A 537 41.30 -47.94 -70.60
N SER A 538 40.18 -48.66 -70.75
CA SER A 538 40.14 -50.04 -71.25
C SER A 538 40.43 -50.13 -72.76
N LYS A 539 40.44 -48.98 -73.44
CA LYS A 539 40.87 -48.79 -74.84
C LYS A 539 42.35 -48.38 -74.97
N GLN A 540 43.08 -48.20 -73.85
CA GLN A 540 44.56 -48.19 -73.81
C GLN A 540 45.08 -49.59 -73.52
#